data_AF-A0A484L1Q2-F1
#
_entry.id   AF-A0A484L1Q2-F1
#
_cell.length_a   1.000
_cell.length_b   1.000
_cell.length_c   1.000
_cell.angle_alpha   90.00
_cell.angle_beta   90.00
_cell.angle_gamma   90.00
#
_symmetry.space_group_name_H-M   'P 1'
#
loop_
_entity.id
_entity.type
_entity.pdbx_description
1 polymer ?
#
loop_
_entity_poly.entity_id
_entity_poly.type
_entity_poly.pdbx_seq_one_letter_code
_entity_poly.pdbx_strand_id
1 'polypeptide(L)'
;MDLFMEHYPYGSRKDVMEIINRYPHITVRDMENVFISKGPFVARCLRGTDILRFMERWYIHDISFDRETAKQKGQEHVQAGPLLHVHSVCVQPKSPENGPLHVYGTIRVRYQNIASGDEVQLVVYKRSVNDADYISPSGGNLVLFGPHISHTGITSYCDLMMPLYNTAIEVDLYLKIGDFSHSFAHEKFLVGGTTEGDVEELRSKEFQDTLCSATLSYIKMPFGALCEVEVLFDSKNEGIVVNLAGKIFARYKNTFGNYNSKPCVLFEKQNGSESVKMNNKLGMSRKLLRLPAYSSLEVELDLMDVNTKKPIKKTFKCFNEDGIFAGDRVLDVEGDFAIILIRALISYPQKSSVDKIKANNEMSLYNTGNPRYDVGQESTLIPSMFVEFYSIFIGHKKMGSALKIFGTVELSSGKNSHYLFKRTGNDGVEIEDSQKVLPLGDVHMRLDEYSMPELKVDLKDVGGKFLIRGFASHDRIYDTQKCSVFPGEEGFCALQYSIFSRAFQAKIEIFVKNKSDHIGPDTVYGSAIVQYSNFDYPTEFERDYFRSVLFKRTEKNSVRLKDDGRVPLS
;
A
#
# COMPACT_ATOMS: atom_id res chain seq x y z
N MET A 1 7.99 23.24 -35.91
CA MET A 1 7.93 21.85 -35.40
C MET A 1 7.94 21.97 -33.89
N ASP A 2 7.06 21.28 -33.17
CA ASP A 2 7.10 21.27 -31.70
C ASP A 2 8.40 20.57 -31.28
N LEU A 3 9.22 21.20 -30.41
CA LEU A 3 10.59 20.78 -30.07
C LEU A 3 10.75 19.26 -29.77
N PHE A 4 9.73 18.63 -29.17
CA PHE A 4 9.79 17.22 -28.78
C PHE A 4 9.77 16.24 -29.96
N MET A 5 9.11 16.60 -31.07
CA MET A 5 9.09 15.79 -32.29
C MET A 5 10.43 15.86 -33.03
N GLU A 6 11.29 16.84 -32.72
CA GLU A 6 12.66 16.91 -33.25
C GLU A 6 13.57 15.89 -32.56
N HIS A 7 13.46 15.74 -31.24
CA HIS A 7 14.27 14.79 -30.47
C HIS A 7 13.81 13.33 -30.65
N TYR A 8 12.50 13.09 -30.80
CA TYR A 8 11.89 11.76 -30.88
C TYR A 8 10.93 11.60 -32.08
N PRO A 9 11.43 11.56 -33.34
CA PRO A 9 10.62 11.56 -34.55
C PRO A 9 10.06 10.18 -34.89
N TYR A 10 9.26 9.58 -34.00
CA TYR A 10 8.66 8.25 -34.22
C TYR A 10 7.33 8.29 -34.99
N GLY A 11 6.83 9.48 -35.33
CA GLY A 11 5.64 9.69 -36.16
C GLY A 11 5.56 11.14 -36.63
N SER A 12 4.65 11.45 -37.55
CA SER A 12 4.36 12.86 -37.91
C SER A 12 3.31 13.44 -36.95
N ARG A 13 3.22 14.78 -36.88
CA ARG A 13 2.15 15.45 -36.11
C ARG A 13 0.76 15.01 -36.57
N LYS A 14 0.60 14.71 -37.86
CA LYS A 14 -0.67 14.23 -38.42
C LYS A 14 -1.04 12.87 -37.82
N ASP A 15 -0.08 11.94 -37.77
CA ASP A 15 -0.31 10.58 -37.26
C ASP A 15 -0.62 10.59 -35.76
N VAL A 16 0.08 11.44 -34.99
CA VAL A 16 -0.18 11.64 -33.55
C VAL A 16 -1.61 12.14 -33.31
N MET A 17 -2.06 13.13 -34.09
CA MET A 17 -3.42 13.65 -33.96
C MET A 17 -4.48 12.62 -34.39
N GLU A 18 -4.17 11.76 -35.36
CA GLU A 18 -5.05 10.65 -35.75
C GLU A 18 -5.22 9.63 -34.62
N ILE A 19 -4.15 9.30 -33.89
CA ILE A 19 -4.22 8.43 -32.70
C ILE A 19 -5.06 9.09 -31.61
N ILE A 20 -4.82 10.36 -31.29
CA ILE A 20 -5.59 11.09 -30.27
C ILE A 20 -7.08 11.13 -30.63
N ASN A 21 -7.42 11.29 -31.91
CA ASN A 21 -8.81 11.26 -32.36
C ASN A 21 -9.45 9.87 -32.22
N ARG A 22 -8.68 8.79 -32.36
CA ARG A 22 -9.15 7.41 -32.14
C ARG A 22 -9.27 7.06 -30.65
N TYR A 23 -8.45 7.66 -29.80
CA TYR A 23 -8.41 7.42 -28.35
C TYR A 23 -8.67 8.74 -27.58
N PRO A 24 -9.93 9.13 -27.36
CA PRO A 24 -10.29 10.44 -26.82
C PRO A 24 -9.84 10.68 -25.37
N HIS A 25 -9.35 9.63 -24.68
CA HIS A 25 -8.79 9.71 -23.33
C HIS A 25 -7.27 9.93 -23.31
N ILE A 26 -6.64 10.05 -24.48
CA ILE A 26 -5.21 10.25 -24.67
C ILE A 26 -4.93 11.70 -24.99
N THR A 27 -3.84 12.22 -24.43
CA THR A 27 -3.36 13.58 -24.65
C THR A 27 -2.06 13.58 -25.46
N VAL A 28 -1.71 14.73 -26.03
CA VAL A 28 -0.40 14.94 -26.67
C VAL A 28 0.75 14.60 -25.71
N ARG A 29 0.60 14.94 -24.43
CA ARG A 29 1.60 14.66 -23.40
C ARG A 29 1.80 13.16 -23.15
N ASP A 30 0.76 12.34 -23.31
CA ASP A 30 0.90 10.89 -23.16
C ASP A 30 1.70 10.32 -24.33
N MET A 31 1.45 10.81 -25.54
CA MET A 31 2.24 10.45 -26.73
C MET A 31 3.71 10.84 -26.55
N GLU A 32 3.98 12.06 -26.06
CA GLU A 32 5.33 12.51 -25.72
C GLU A 32 5.99 11.60 -24.67
N ASN A 33 5.29 11.28 -23.58
CA ASN A 33 5.83 10.41 -22.54
C ASN A 33 6.18 9.00 -23.07
N VAL A 34 5.34 8.43 -23.94
CA VAL A 34 5.58 7.12 -24.56
C VAL A 34 6.76 7.19 -25.53
N PHE A 35 6.88 8.25 -26.32
CA PHE A 35 8.00 8.44 -27.23
C PHE A 35 9.33 8.56 -26.49
N ILE A 36 9.35 9.29 -25.38
CA ILE A 36 10.54 9.46 -24.54
C ILE A 36 10.88 8.15 -23.83
N SER A 37 9.91 7.49 -23.18
CA SER A 37 10.18 6.32 -22.32
C SER A 37 10.36 5.00 -23.07
N LYS A 38 9.64 4.80 -24.18
CA LYS A 38 9.62 3.51 -24.90
C LYS A 38 10.24 3.61 -26.29
N GLY A 39 10.31 4.81 -26.87
CA GLY A 39 10.82 5.01 -28.22
C GLY A 39 12.23 4.51 -28.46
N PRO A 40 13.24 4.90 -27.65
CA PRO A 40 14.60 4.42 -27.82
C PRO A 40 14.68 2.88 -27.81
N PHE A 41 14.00 2.23 -26.85
CA PHE A 41 13.91 0.78 -26.77
C PHE A 41 13.23 0.16 -28.00
N VAL A 42 12.04 0.62 -28.37
CA VAL A 42 11.26 0.07 -29.48
C VAL A 42 12.00 0.23 -30.81
N ALA A 43 12.64 1.39 -31.04
CA ALA A 43 13.44 1.65 -32.23
C ALA A 43 14.62 0.67 -32.38
N ARG A 44 15.27 0.32 -31.26
CA ARG A 44 16.35 -0.68 -31.23
C ARG A 44 15.83 -2.09 -31.54
N CYS A 45 14.70 -2.47 -30.95
CA CYS A 45 14.15 -3.82 -31.08
C CYS A 45 13.52 -4.08 -32.45
N LEU A 46 12.84 -3.08 -33.04
CA LEU A 46 11.99 -3.28 -34.20
C LEU A 46 12.60 -2.84 -35.55
N ARG A 47 13.89 -2.45 -35.59
CA ARG A 47 14.70 -2.06 -36.77
C ARG A 47 13.95 -2.08 -38.12
N GLY A 48 13.13 -1.06 -38.40
CA GLY A 48 12.40 -0.91 -39.67
C GLY A 48 10.90 -1.24 -39.68
N THR A 49 10.31 -1.62 -38.54
CA THR A 49 8.86 -1.81 -38.38
C THR A 49 8.17 -0.50 -38.00
N ASP A 50 6.85 -0.41 -38.20
CA ASP A 50 6.03 0.73 -37.77
C ASP A 50 6.02 0.88 -36.23
N ILE A 51 6.96 1.69 -35.72
CA ILE A 51 7.17 1.99 -34.30
C ILE A 51 5.90 2.60 -33.70
N LEU A 52 5.23 3.49 -34.44
CA LEU A 52 4.07 4.22 -33.98
C LEU A 52 2.90 3.25 -33.73
N ARG A 53 2.64 2.34 -34.66
CA ARG A 53 1.60 1.32 -34.50
C ARG A 53 1.91 0.34 -33.36
N PHE A 54 3.18 0.02 -33.14
CA PHE A 54 3.56 -0.79 -31.98
C PHE A 54 3.25 -0.06 -30.67
N MET A 55 3.62 1.22 -30.57
CA MET A 55 3.36 2.03 -29.39
C MET A 55 1.87 2.22 -29.13
N GLU A 56 1.10 2.44 -30.19
CA GLU A 56 -0.34 2.56 -30.12
C GLU A 56 -0.97 1.31 -29.50
N ARG A 57 -0.61 0.14 -30.00
CA ARG A 57 -1.18 -1.15 -29.58
C ARG A 57 -0.84 -1.52 -28.14
N TRP A 58 0.37 -1.22 -27.67
CA TRP A 58 0.90 -1.74 -26.40
C TRP A 58 0.95 -0.73 -25.26
N TYR A 59 0.82 0.57 -25.53
CA TYR A 59 0.89 1.58 -24.48
C TYR A 59 -0.31 2.53 -24.54
N ILE A 60 -0.65 3.04 -25.72
CA ILE A 60 -1.73 4.04 -25.84
C ILE A 60 -3.10 3.41 -25.61
N HIS A 61 -3.34 2.22 -26.16
CA HIS A 61 -4.57 1.48 -25.91
C HIS A 61 -4.83 1.27 -24.40
N ASP A 62 -3.80 0.83 -23.66
CA ASP A 62 -3.93 0.52 -22.23
C ASP A 62 -4.18 1.79 -21.41
N ILE A 63 -3.40 2.86 -21.64
CA ILE A 63 -3.63 4.17 -20.98
C ILE A 63 -5.07 4.66 -21.23
N SER A 64 -5.57 4.51 -22.46
CA SER A 64 -6.92 4.93 -22.81
C SER A 64 -7.98 4.09 -22.10
N PHE A 65 -7.83 2.77 -22.11
CA PHE A 65 -8.72 1.81 -21.46
C PHE A 65 -8.79 2.05 -19.94
N ASP A 66 -7.65 2.30 -19.31
CA ASP A 66 -7.57 2.53 -17.88
C ASP A 66 -8.22 3.85 -17.47
N ARG A 67 -8.02 4.93 -18.25
CA ARG A 67 -8.69 6.21 -18.00
C ARG A 67 -10.19 6.16 -18.24
N GLU A 68 -10.62 5.43 -19.27
CA GLU A 68 -12.05 5.19 -19.49
C GLU A 68 -12.66 4.43 -18.30
N THR A 69 -11.99 3.37 -17.85
CA THR A 69 -12.40 2.59 -16.69
C THR A 69 -12.43 3.46 -15.43
N ALA A 70 -11.40 4.28 -15.19
CA ALA A 70 -11.34 5.18 -14.05
C ALA A 70 -12.45 6.25 -14.08
N LYS A 71 -12.80 6.76 -15.26
CA LYS A 71 -13.91 7.71 -15.42
C LYS A 71 -15.27 7.05 -15.11
N GLN A 72 -15.44 5.79 -15.52
CA GLN A 72 -16.68 5.04 -15.34
C GLN A 72 -16.85 4.47 -13.92
N LYS A 73 -15.75 4.01 -13.30
CA LYS A 73 -15.79 3.23 -12.06
C LYS A 73 -15.07 3.90 -10.89
N GLY A 74 -14.33 4.97 -11.13
CA GLY A 74 -13.46 5.60 -10.13
C GLY A 74 -12.09 4.93 -10.04
N GLN A 75 -11.31 5.25 -9.02
CA GLN A 75 -9.96 4.71 -8.86
C GLN A 75 -9.98 3.23 -8.46
N GLU A 76 -9.05 2.45 -9.01
CA GLU A 76 -8.86 1.08 -8.57
C GLU A 76 -8.31 1.04 -7.13
N HIS A 77 -8.79 0.09 -6.34
CA HIS A 77 -8.30 -0.11 -4.99
C HIS A 77 -6.81 -0.48 -4.94
N VAL A 78 -6.21 -0.27 -3.77
CA VAL A 78 -4.90 -0.80 -3.42
C VAL A 78 -5.09 -1.88 -2.36
N GLN A 79 -4.53 -3.08 -2.58
CA GLN A 79 -4.48 -4.11 -1.56
C GLN A 79 -3.49 -3.70 -0.47
N ALA A 80 -3.98 -3.64 0.77
CA ALA A 80 -3.23 -3.10 1.89
C ALA A 80 -3.15 -4.09 3.05
N GLY A 81 -2.23 -3.81 3.96
CA GLY A 81 -2.14 -4.50 5.24
C GLY A 81 -1.20 -3.79 6.20
N PRO A 82 -1.06 -4.30 7.43
CA PRO A 82 -0.18 -3.70 8.41
C PRO A 82 1.26 -3.74 7.92
N LEU A 83 1.97 -2.60 8.01
CA LEU A 83 3.35 -2.41 7.60
C LEU A 83 4.08 -1.40 8.51
N LEU A 84 5.39 -1.58 8.61
CA LEU A 84 6.30 -0.68 9.32
C LEU A 84 7.34 -0.08 8.38
N HIS A 85 7.50 1.24 8.44
CA HIS A 85 8.52 1.96 7.70
C HIS A 85 9.53 2.62 8.63
N VAL A 86 10.79 2.16 8.65
CA VAL A 86 11.88 2.94 9.25
C VAL A 86 12.14 4.14 8.34
N HIS A 87 11.82 5.33 8.83
CA HIS A 87 11.75 6.54 8.02
C HIS A 87 13.12 7.22 7.92
N SER A 88 13.73 7.52 9.06
CA SER A 88 15.02 8.20 9.13
C SER A 88 15.74 7.91 10.45
N VAL A 89 17.05 8.13 10.45
CA VAL A 89 17.88 8.14 11.66
C VAL A 89 18.72 9.39 11.60
N CYS A 90 18.40 10.37 12.45
CA CYS A 90 19.15 11.61 12.56
C CYS A 90 20.18 11.46 13.68
N VAL A 91 21.43 11.84 13.43
CA VAL A 91 22.50 11.88 14.43
C VAL A 91 22.90 13.34 14.63
N GLN A 92 22.91 13.78 15.89
CA GLN A 92 23.23 15.15 16.28
C GLN A 92 24.42 15.16 17.25
N PRO A 93 25.56 15.77 16.88
CA PRO A 93 26.63 16.03 17.83
C PRO A 93 26.16 16.95 18.97
N LYS A 94 26.60 16.70 20.21
CA LYS A 94 26.22 17.53 21.37
C LYS A 94 26.97 18.87 21.45
N SER A 95 28.18 18.94 20.89
CA SER A 95 28.96 20.17 20.76
C SER A 95 29.53 20.27 19.35
N PRO A 96 29.55 21.47 18.72
CA PRO A 96 30.25 21.69 17.45
C PRO A 96 31.75 21.36 17.53
N GLU A 97 32.33 21.44 18.73
CA GLU A 97 33.73 21.11 19.01
C GLU A 97 34.04 19.62 18.85
N ASN A 98 33.02 18.75 18.89
CA ASN A 98 33.19 17.32 18.65
C ASN A 98 33.54 17.00 17.18
N GLY A 99 33.54 18.02 16.30
CA GLY A 99 33.88 17.86 14.90
C GLY A 99 32.86 17.01 14.14
N PRO A 100 33.18 16.61 12.89
CA PRO A 100 32.36 15.65 12.17
C PRO A 100 32.43 14.27 12.83
N LEU A 101 31.32 13.55 12.80
CA LEU A 101 31.24 12.19 13.34
C LEU A 101 31.28 11.16 12.20
N HIS A 102 31.95 10.05 12.45
CA HIS A 102 31.95 8.90 11.55
C HIS A 102 31.14 7.77 12.19
N VAL A 103 29.95 7.51 11.66
CA VAL A 103 28.98 6.56 12.22
C VAL A 103 28.98 5.27 11.41
N TYR A 104 29.03 4.13 12.09
CA TYR A 104 28.88 2.82 11.48
C TYR A 104 28.11 1.87 12.39
N GLY A 105 27.79 0.67 11.92
CA GLY A 105 27.03 -0.31 12.67
C GLY A 105 25.89 -0.91 11.85
N THR A 106 24.85 -1.38 12.53
CA THR A 106 23.70 -2.05 11.93
C THR A 106 22.39 -1.58 12.54
N ILE A 107 21.36 -1.43 11.71
CA ILE A 107 19.97 -1.33 12.15
C ILE A 107 19.18 -2.38 11.39
N ARG A 108 18.40 -3.17 12.13
CA ARG A 108 17.56 -4.23 11.55
C ARG A 108 16.18 -4.26 12.17
N VAL A 109 15.20 -4.67 11.36
CA VAL A 109 13.84 -4.94 11.77
C VAL A 109 13.66 -6.45 11.81
N ARG A 110 13.21 -7.00 12.94
CA ARG A 110 12.92 -8.42 13.11
C ARG A 110 11.42 -8.64 13.24
N TYR A 111 10.89 -9.61 12.52
CA TYR A 111 9.46 -9.95 12.51
C TYR A 111 9.25 -11.39 12.07
N GLN A 112 8.03 -11.91 12.25
CA GLN A 112 7.63 -13.20 11.70
C GLN A 112 7.01 -13.02 10.32
N ASN A 113 7.43 -13.82 9.35
CA ASN A 113 6.86 -13.87 8.01
C ASN A 113 5.38 -14.25 8.09
N ILE A 114 4.51 -13.52 7.39
CA ILE A 114 3.07 -13.75 7.43
C ILE A 114 2.67 -15.07 6.77
N ALA A 115 3.40 -15.49 5.74
CA ALA A 115 3.11 -16.70 4.97
C ALA A 115 3.81 -17.94 5.56
N SER A 116 5.10 -17.85 5.91
CA SER A 116 5.86 -19.01 6.40
C SER A 116 5.90 -19.14 7.92
N GLY A 117 5.65 -18.07 8.67
CA GLY A 117 5.81 -18.03 10.13
C GLY A 117 7.27 -17.90 10.62
N ASP A 118 8.25 -17.97 9.73
CA ASP A 118 9.67 -17.92 10.08
C ASP A 118 10.10 -16.51 10.52
N GLU A 119 11.13 -16.43 11.36
CA GLU A 119 11.75 -15.14 11.72
C GLU A 119 12.51 -14.56 10.51
N VAL A 120 12.13 -13.35 10.10
CA VAL A 120 12.81 -12.58 9.06
C VAL A 120 13.57 -11.43 9.70
N GLN A 121 14.80 -11.20 9.22
CA GLN A 121 15.61 -10.05 9.62
C GLN A 121 15.86 -9.13 8.42
N LEU A 122 15.24 -7.96 8.46
CA LEU A 122 15.43 -6.92 7.48
C LEU A 122 16.48 -5.92 7.94
N VAL A 123 17.64 -5.93 7.30
CA VAL A 123 18.68 -4.92 7.53
C VAL A 123 18.32 -3.63 6.79
N VAL A 124 18.16 -2.52 7.52
CA VAL A 124 17.83 -1.20 6.97
C VAL A 124 19.02 -0.23 6.98
N TYR A 125 20.07 -0.55 7.74
CA TYR A 125 21.33 0.15 7.74
C TYR A 125 22.44 -0.84 8.07
N LYS A 126 23.53 -0.82 7.31
CA LYS A 126 24.74 -1.59 7.62
C LYS A 126 25.96 -0.91 7.02
N ARG A 127 26.85 -0.45 7.89
CA ARG A 127 28.16 0.10 7.50
C ARG A 127 29.24 -0.54 8.34
N SER A 128 30.38 -0.80 7.70
CA SER A 128 31.60 -1.22 8.40
C SER A 128 32.39 0.01 8.86
N VAL A 129 33.35 -0.19 9.75
CA VAL A 129 34.26 0.88 10.21
C VAL A 129 35.07 1.54 9.08
N ASN A 130 35.25 0.83 7.96
CA ASN A 130 35.99 1.32 6.78
C ASN A 130 35.11 2.14 5.82
N ASP A 131 33.79 2.09 6.01
CA ASP A 131 32.77 2.74 5.17
C ASP A 131 31.76 3.45 6.09
N ALA A 132 32.27 4.11 7.12
CA ALA A 132 31.44 4.84 8.07
C ALA A 132 30.81 6.07 7.40
N ASP A 133 29.52 6.31 7.66
CA ASP A 133 28.82 7.49 7.18
C ASP A 133 29.40 8.73 7.88
N TYR A 134 29.64 9.78 7.09
CA TYR A 134 30.10 11.07 7.57
C TYR A 134 28.91 11.93 8.01
N ILE A 135 28.90 12.37 9.26
CA ILE A 135 27.91 13.27 9.84
C ILE A 135 28.57 14.61 10.13
N SER A 136 27.97 15.69 9.58
CA SER A 136 28.49 17.04 9.76
C SER A 136 28.44 17.48 11.24
N PRO A 137 29.25 18.50 11.65
CA PRO A 137 29.15 19.09 12.98
C PRO A 137 27.77 19.65 13.33
N SER A 138 26.96 20.00 12.31
CA SER A 138 25.57 20.44 12.48
C SER A 138 24.56 19.29 12.59
N GLY A 139 25.01 18.04 12.51
CA GLY A 139 24.16 16.85 12.46
C GLY A 139 23.88 16.36 11.03
N GLY A 140 23.17 15.26 10.92
CA GLY A 140 22.86 14.64 9.62
C GLY A 140 22.05 13.37 9.74
N ASN A 141 21.55 12.87 8.60
CA ASN A 141 20.85 11.59 8.54
C ASN A 141 21.81 10.49 8.09
N LEU A 142 21.64 9.29 8.66
CA LEU A 142 22.27 8.09 8.12
C LEU A 142 21.63 7.72 6.77
N VAL A 143 22.44 7.18 5.86
CA VAL A 143 21.97 6.69 4.56
C VAL A 143 21.35 5.31 4.76
N LEU A 144 20.03 5.27 4.90
CA LEU A 144 19.29 4.02 5.03
C LEU A 144 19.19 3.29 3.69
N PHE A 145 19.22 1.96 3.76
CA PHE A 145 19.07 1.08 2.62
C PHE A 145 17.64 0.58 2.48
N GLY A 146 17.21 0.37 1.23
CA GLY A 146 16.04 -0.46 0.95
C GLY A 146 16.33 -1.94 1.24
N PRO A 147 15.34 -2.75 1.63
CA PRO A 147 15.45 -4.21 1.60
C PRO A 147 16.01 -4.68 0.25
N HIS A 148 17.15 -5.37 0.27
CA HIS A 148 17.63 -6.11 -0.88
C HIS A 148 17.16 -7.57 -0.76
N ILE A 149 16.60 -8.14 -1.84
CA ILE A 149 16.11 -9.54 -1.91
C ILE A 149 17.26 -10.58 -1.78
N SER A 150 18.48 -10.14 -1.46
CA SER A 150 19.65 -10.99 -1.26
C SER A 150 20.01 -11.20 0.23
N HIS A 151 19.20 -10.72 1.17
CA HIS A 151 19.38 -10.99 2.59
C HIS A 151 18.79 -12.36 2.98
N THR A 152 19.45 -13.05 3.91
CA THR A 152 19.05 -14.37 4.43
C THR A 152 17.59 -14.40 4.87
N GLY A 153 16.77 -15.23 4.22
CA GLY A 153 15.35 -15.42 4.56
C GLY A 153 14.36 -14.55 3.78
N ILE A 154 14.82 -13.69 2.86
CA ILE A 154 13.96 -12.90 1.95
C ILE A 154 14.13 -13.46 0.55
N THR A 155 13.10 -14.13 0.04
CA THR A 155 13.04 -14.76 -1.29
C THR A 155 12.10 -14.05 -2.25
N SER A 156 11.18 -13.24 -1.72
CA SER A 156 10.13 -12.54 -2.47
C SER A 156 9.76 -11.22 -1.82
N TYR A 157 9.10 -10.32 -2.58
CA TYR A 157 8.46 -9.13 -2.02
C TYR A 157 7.41 -9.46 -0.94
N CYS A 158 6.85 -10.67 -0.97
CA CYS A 158 5.93 -11.15 0.06
C CYS A 158 6.60 -11.19 1.44
N ASP A 159 7.90 -11.49 1.49
CA ASP A 159 8.65 -11.56 2.75
C ASP A 159 8.92 -10.19 3.35
N LEU A 160 8.72 -9.11 2.59
CA LEU A 160 8.90 -7.71 3.03
C LEU A 160 7.67 -7.13 3.71
N MET A 161 6.62 -7.92 3.77
CA MET A 161 5.34 -7.64 4.41
C MET A 161 5.45 -8.13 5.84
N MET A 162 5.36 -7.21 6.78
CA MET A 162 5.60 -7.51 8.19
C MET A 162 4.39 -7.11 9.02
N PRO A 163 3.92 -7.97 9.93
CA PRO A 163 2.92 -7.56 10.89
C PRO A 163 3.49 -6.47 11.81
N LEU A 164 2.64 -5.71 12.49
CA LEU A 164 3.10 -4.79 13.55
C LEU A 164 3.31 -5.53 14.88
N TYR A 165 2.59 -6.63 15.09
CA TYR A 165 2.70 -7.47 16.27
C TYR A 165 4.02 -8.24 16.30
N ASN A 166 4.67 -8.29 17.47
CA ASN A 166 5.99 -8.90 17.70
C ASN A 166 7.14 -8.38 16.81
N THR A 167 6.91 -7.32 16.04
CA THR A 167 7.96 -6.67 15.25
C THR A 167 8.83 -5.81 16.14
N ALA A 168 10.14 -6.00 16.03
CA ALA A 168 11.15 -5.29 16.81
C ALA A 168 12.11 -4.52 15.89
N ILE A 169 12.53 -3.35 16.34
CA ILE A 169 13.66 -2.63 15.75
C ILE A 169 14.86 -2.84 16.67
N GLU A 170 15.97 -3.27 16.09
CA GLU A 170 17.24 -3.44 16.78
C GLU A 170 18.26 -2.48 16.17
N VAL A 171 18.87 -1.69 17.03
CA VAL A 171 19.84 -0.64 16.71
C VAL A 171 21.15 -1.00 17.39
N ASP A 172 22.22 -0.99 16.60
CA ASP A 172 23.59 -1.22 17.07
C ASP A 172 24.55 -0.29 16.32
N LEU A 173 24.79 0.91 16.87
CA LEU A 173 25.54 1.99 16.23
C LEU A 173 26.75 2.45 17.05
N TYR A 174 27.82 2.76 16.33
CA TYR A 174 29.13 3.09 16.86
C TYR A 174 29.70 4.34 16.18
N LEU A 175 30.48 5.10 16.93
CA LEU A 175 31.36 6.15 16.42
C LEU A 175 32.77 5.59 16.21
N LYS A 176 33.41 5.98 15.10
CA LYS A 176 34.84 5.77 14.88
C LYS A 176 35.61 6.97 15.42
N ILE A 177 36.42 6.74 16.47
CA ILE A 177 37.26 7.76 17.10
C ILE A 177 38.71 7.28 17.04
N GLY A 178 39.45 7.73 16.01
CA GLY A 178 40.76 7.17 15.67
C GLY A 178 40.62 5.67 15.36
N ASP A 179 41.34 4.84 16.12
CA ASP A 179 41.28 3.37 16.02
C ASP A 179 40.26 2.73 16.98
N PHE A 180 39.58 3.54 17.81
CA PHE A 180 38.63 3.05 18.81
C PHE A 180 37.18 3.12 18.32
N SER A 181 36.39 2.14 18.75
CA SER A 181 34.94 2.09 18.56
C SER A 181 34.20 2.56 19.82
N HIS A 182 33.37 3.58 19.71
CA HIS A 182 32.51 4.04 20.80
C HIS A 182 31.05 3.71 20.51
N SER A 183 30.46 2.77 21.26
CA SER A 183 29.03 2.44 21.14
C SER A 183 28.18 3.55 21.73
N PHE A 184 27.23 4.08 20.96
CA PHE A 184 26.37 5.18 21.43
C PHE A 184 24.87 4.89 21.30
N ALA A 185 24.48 3.86 20.55
CA ALA A 185 23.10 3.38 20.50
C ALA A 185 23.07 1.85 20.36
N HIS A 186 22.64 1.16 21.41
CA HIS A 186 22.53 -0.30 21.43
C HIS A 186 21.24 -0.72 22.15
N GLU A 187 20.18 -1.00 21.39
CA GLU A 187 18.89 -1.38 21.96
C GLU A 187 18.06 -2.21 20.97
N LYS A 188 17.26 -3.13 21.51
CA LYS A 188 16.16 -3.79 20.80
C LYS A 188 14.85 -3.42 21.48
N PHE A 189 13.90 -2.87 20.72
CA PHE A 189 12.59 -2.52 21.25
C PHE A 189 11.47 -2.98 20.33
N LEU A 190 10.33 -3.34 20.93
CA LEU A 190 9.13 -3.71 20.20
C LEU A 190 8.44 -2.46 19.66
N VAL A 191 7.96 -2.57 18.43
CA VAL A 191 7.20 -1.51 17.78
C VAL A 191 5.82 -1.42 18.41
N GLY A 192 5.20 -2.56 18.75
CA GLY A 192 3.87 -2.67 19.34
C GLY A 192 2.78 -2.75 18.26
N GLY A 193 1.75 -3.56 18.53
CA GLY A 193 0.73 -3.95 17.55
C GLY A 193 -0.62 -3.25 17.68
N THR A 194 -0.73 -2.21 18.51
CA THR A 194 -2.01 -1.52 18.75
C THR A 194 -2.47 -0.74 17.52
N THR A 195 -3.76 -0.86 17.22
CA THR A 195 -4.46 -0.11 16.16
C THR A 195 -5.24 1.08 16.68
N GLU A 196 -5.38 1.22 18.01
CA GLU A 196 -5.94 2.40 18.64
C GLU A 196 -5.02 3.62 18.43
N GLY A 197 -5.52 4.64 17.73
CA GLY A 197 -4.77 5.85 17.45
C GLY A 197 -5.03 6.39 16.04
N ASP A 198 -4.05 7.12 15.50
CA ASP A 198 -4.10 7.63 14.14
C ASP A 198 -3.93 6.49 13.11
N VAL A 199 -4.53 6.67 11.93
CA VAL A 199 -4.45 5.72 10.80
C VAL A 199 -3.02 5.51 10.28
N GLU A 200 -2.09 6.41 10.58
CA GLU A 200 -0.66 6.15 10.54
C GLU A 200 0.05 6.96 11.62
N GLU A 201 1.01 6.33 12.29
CA GLU A 201 1.70 6.95 13.42
C GLU A 201 3.19 7.06 13.16
N LEU A 202 3.70 8.28 13.01
CA LEU A 202 5.13 8.55 13.15
C LEU A 202 5.48 8.51 14.64
N ARG A 203 6.36 7.58 15.00
CA ARG A 203 6.98 7.49 16.31
C ARG A 203 8.48 7.72 16.18
N SER A 204 9.08 8.18 17.27
CA SER A 204 10.53 8.33 17.38
C SER A 204 11.04 7.63 18.63
N LYS A 205 12.28 7.14 18.54
CA LYS A 205 13.06 6.64 19.65
C LYS A 205 14.36 7.42 19.69
N GLU A 206 14.65 8.00 20.84
CA GLU A 206 15.90 8.73 21.08
C GLU A 206 16.91 7.86 21.80
N PHE A 207 18.16 7.99 21.38
CA PHE A 207 19.35 7.42 21.98
C PHE A 207 20.24 8.58 22.41
N GLN A 208 20.57 8.63 23.69
CA GLN A 208 21.35 9.71 24.27
C GLN A 208 22.71 9.16 24.69
N ASP A 209 23.78 9.78 24.19
CA ASP A 209 25.16 9.47 24.55
C ASP A 209 25.90 10.75 24.97
N THR A 210 27.09 10.61 25.56
CA THR A 210 27.92 11.76 25.96
C THR A 210 28.39 12.63 24.78
N LEU A 211 28.65 12.04 23.60
CA LEU A 211 29.22 12.76 22.46
C LEU A 211 28.16 13.23 21.44
N CYS A 212 27.08 12.48 21.32
CA CYS A 212 26.00 12.75 20.37
C CYS A 212 24.65 12.25 20.89
N SER A 213 23.60 12.54 20.14
CA SER A 213 22.31 11.86 20.24
C SER A 213 21.90 11.31 18.88
N ALA A 214 21.07 10.28 18.88
CA ALA A 214 20.42 9.80 17.67
C ALA A 214 18.92 9.67 17.86
N THR A 215 18.17 10.03 16.83
CA THR A 215 16.71 9.93 16.80
C THR A 215 16.32 9.03 15.63
N LEU A 216 15.87 7.82 15.94
CA LEU A 216 15.28 6.91 14.96
C LEU A 216 13.79 7.20 14.84
N SER A 217 13.34 7.54 13.64
CA SER A 217 11.93 7.78 13.33
C SER A 217 11.37 6.63 12.49
N TYR A 218 10.19 6.14 12.84
CA TYR A 218 9.50 5.07 12.13
C TYR A 218 7.99 5.31 12.05
N ILE A 219 7.35 4.81 11.00
CA ILE A 219 5.91 4.98 10.75
C ILE A 219 5.24 3.62 10.82
N LYS A 220 4.23 3.49 11.68
CA LYS A 220 3.31 2.34 11.70
C LYS A 220 2.11 2.64 10.82
N MET A 221 1.75 1.68 9.97
CA MET A 221 0.63 1.83 9.03
C MET A 221 -0.23 0.55 9.11
N PRO A 222 -1.44 0.59 9.66
CA PRO A 222 -2.42 -0.50 9.56
C PRO A 222 -2.84 -0.76 8.11
N PHE A 223 -2.88 0.29 7.29
CA PHE A 223 -3.25 0.23 5.87
C PHE A 223 -2.08 0.66 4.97
N GLY A 224 -0.98 -0.08 5.04
CA GLY A 224 0.20 0.16 4.23
C GLY A 224 0.21 -0.61 2.91
N ALA A 225 0.91 -0.05 1.92
CA ALA A 225 1.30 -0.71 0.69
C ALA A 225 2.82 -0.63 0.50
N LEU A 226 3.35 -1.48 -0.36
CA LEU A 226 4.76 -1.47 -0.76
C LEU A 226 4.88 -0.81 -2.13
N CYS A 227 5.88 0.04 -2.29
CA CYS A 227 6.15 0.75 -3.52
C CYS A 227 7.63 0.62 -3.87
N GLU A 228 7.91 0.20 -5.09
CA GLU A 228 9.25 0.27 -5.68
C GLU A 228 9.37 1.54 -6.52
N VAL A 229 10.48 2.26 -6.35
CA VAL A 229 10.84 3.48 -7.07
C VAL A 229 12.24 3.31 -7.62
N GLU A 230 12.38 3.40 -8.94
CA GLU A 230 13.67 3.32 -9.63
C GLU A 230 13.81 4.48 -10.61
N VAL A 231 15.04 4.92 -10.82
CA VAL A 231 15.36 5.97 -11.78
C VAL A 231 16.25 5.38 -12.86
N LEU A 232 15.75 5.38 -14.09
CA LEU A 232 16.43 4.88 -15.29
C LEU A 232 16.87 6.05 -16.17
N PHE A 233 18.06 5.93 -16.74
CA PHE A 233 18.58 6.86 -17.73
C PHE A 233 18.52 6.19 -19.10
N ASP A 234 17.90 6.83 -20.09
CA ASP A 234 17.78 6.30 -21.45
C ASP A 234 18.20 7.34 -22.49
N SER A 235 18.76 6.88 -23.60
CA SER A 235 19.13 7.71 -24.74
C SER A 235 19.26 6.84 -25.99
N LYS A 236 19.14 7.47 -27.17
CA LYS A 236 19.47 6.83 -28.45
C LYS A 236 20.95 6.44 -28.54
N ASN A 237 21.84 7.16 -27.84
CA ASN A 237 23.28 6.90 -27.83
C ASN A 237 23.68 6.21 -26.52
N GLU A 238 23.88 4.89 -26.58
CA GLU A 238 24.20 4.06 -25.41
C GLU A 238 25.60 4.32 -24.83
N GLY A 239 26.49 4.99 -25.57
CA GLY A 239 27.84 5.30 -25.13
C GLY A 239 27.93 6.45 -24.12
N ILE A 240 26.83 7.17 -23.88
CA ILE A 240 26.82 8.32 -22.97
C ILE A 240 26.92 7.86 -21.51
N VAL A 241 27.77 8.55 -20.75
CA VAL A 241 27.90 8.40 -19.30
C VAL A 241 27.65 9.75 -18.64
N VAL A 242 26.72 9.78 -17.68
CA VAL A 242 26.36 10.98 -16.92
C VAL A 242 26.91 10.84 -15.51
N ASN A 243 27.55 11.89 -15.00
CA ASN A 243 28.11 11.91 -13.66
C ASN A 243 27.22 12.77 -12.75
N LEU A 244 26.47 12.13 -11.85
CA LEU A 244 25.42 12.80 -11.09
C LEU A 244 25.85 13.10 -9.67
N ALA A 245 25.70 14.36 -9.25
CA ALA A 245 25.76 14.80 -7.86
C ALA A 245 24.41 15.35 -7.42
N GLY A 246 24.10 15.32 -6.12
CA GLY A 246 22.85 15.87 -5.57
C GLY A 246 22.02 14.85 -4.80
N LYS A 247 20.70 15.07 -4.76
CA LYS A 247 19.76 14.27 -3.97
C LYS A 247 18.50 13.90 -4.75
N ILE A 248 17.97 12.73 -4.41
CA ILE A 248 16.61 12.32 -4.75
C ILE A 248 15.92 11.98 -3.45
N PHE A 249 14.75 12.55 -3.21
CA PHE A 249 13.97 12.22 -2.03
C PHE A 249 12.49 12.07 -2.39
N ALA A 250 11.81 11.26 -1.59
CA ALA A 250 10.39 11.02 -1.68
C ALA A 250 9.63 11.65 -0.52
N ARG A 251 8.42 12.12 -0.77
CA ARG A 251 7.52 12.69 0.22
C ARG A 251 6.14 12.07 0.10
N TYR A 252 5.62 11.57 1.22
CA TYR A 252 4.23 11.08 1.28
C TYR A 252 3.29 12.28 1.36
N LYS A 253 2.25 12.26 0.53
CA LYS A 253 1.18 13.27 0.45
C LYS A 253 -0.15 12.59 0.71
N ASN A 254 -1.17 13.37 1.04
CA ASN A 254 -2.49 12.85 1.42
C ASN A 254 -2.42 11.84 2.57
N THR A 255 -1.56 12.15 3.56
CA THR A 255 -1.48 11.45 4.84
C THR A 255 -2.52 12.02 5.80
N PHE A 256 -3.07 11.16 6.65
CA PHE A 256 -4.16 11.44 7.59
C PHE A 256 -3.74 11.26 9.05
N GLY A 257 -2.55 10.71 9.30
CA GLY A 257 -1.98 10.53 10.63
C GLY A 257 -1.20 11.74 11.17
N ASN A 258 -0.50 11.55 12.29
CA ASN A 258 0.27 12.60 12.99
C ASN A 258 1.59 13.03 12.30
N TYR A 259 1.74 12.69 11.02
CA TYR A 259 2.98 12.86 10.27
C TYR A 259 2.82 13.86 9.15
N ASN A 260 3.70 14.86 9.16
CA ASN A 260 3.90 15.77 8.03
C ASN A 260 4.97 15.20 7.10
N SER A 261 4.65 15.07 5.81
CA SER A 261 5.47 14.88 4.60
C SER A 261 6.99 15.16 4.67
N LYS A 262 7.73 14.56 5.61
CA LYS A 262 9.19 14.65 5.71
C LYS A 262 9.83 13.91 4.53
N PRO A 263 10.97 14.39 4.04
CA PRO A 263 11.66 13.75 2.94
C PRO A 263 12.29 12.43 3.39
N CYS A 264 11.95 11.36 2.68
CA CYS A 264 12.69 10.11 2.69
C CYS A 264 13.77 10.18 1.61
N VAL A 265 15.05 10.25 2.00
CA VAL A 265 16.16 10.26 1.04
C VAL A 265 16.26 8.90 0.34
N LEU A 266 16.28 8.92 -0.99
CA LEU A 266 16.39 7.73 -1.84
C LEU A 266 17.77 7.60 -2.48
N PHE A 267 18.41 8.74 -2.73
CA PHE A 267 19.76 8.86 -3.26
C PHE A 267 20.38 10.16 -2.76
N GLU A 268 21.65 10.10 -2.41
CA GLU A 268 22.42 11.28 -2.01
C GLU A 268 23.91 11.10 -2.35
N LYS A 269 24.46 12.06 -3.09
CA LYS A 269 25.89 12.20 -3.36
C LYS A 269 26.26 13.67 -3.19
N GLN A 270 26.63 14.06 -1.96
CA GLN A 270 27.07 15.43 -1.65
C GLN A 270 28.56 15.65 -1.96
N ASN A 271 29.40 14.64 -1.71
CA ASN A 271 30.85 14.68 -1.92
C ASN A 271 31.25 13.67 -3.01
N GLY A 272 31.12 14.08 -4.28
CA GLY A 272 31.44 13.25 -5.44
C GLY A 272 30.28 13.11 -6.41
N SER A 273 30.40 12.14 -7.32
CA SER A 273 29.38 11.82 -8.32
C SER A 273 29.18 10.32 -8.47
N GLU A 274 28.00 9.94 -8.94
CA GLU A 274 27.68 8.58 -9.39
C GLU A 274 27.68 8.56 -10.93
N SER A 275 28.52 7.72 -11.52
CA SER A 275 28.55 7.53 -12.97
C SER A 275 27.44 6.56 -13.41
N VAL A 276 26.54 7.01 -14.27
CA VAL A 276 25.45 6.19 -14.81
C VAL A 276 25.60 6.11 -16.33
N LYS A 277 25.61 4.88 -16.86
CA LYS A 277 25.54 4.62 -18.30
C LYS A 277 24.08 4.62 -18.76
N MET A 278 23.84 5.01 -20.00
CA MET A 278 22.50 4.89 -20.59
C MET A 278 21.99 3.45 -20.57
N ASN A 279 20.67 3.30 -20.51
CA ASN A 279 19.92 2.06 -20.27
C ASN A 279 20.14 1.41 -18.90
N ASN A 280 20.88 2.04 -17.98
CA ASN A 280 21.06 1.53 -16.63
C ASN A 280 20.30 2.34 -15.60
N LYS A 281 19.91 1.64 -14.54
CA LYS A 281 19.29 2.23 -13.36
C LYS A 281 20.36 2.94 -12.53
N LEU A 282 19.99 4.08 -11.95
CA LEU A 282 20.80 4.74 -10.94
C LEU A 282 20.92 3.85 -9.69
N GLY A 283 22.14 3.74 -9.17
CA GLY A 283 22.40 3.07 -7.89
C GLY A 283 21.84 3.87 -6.72
N MET A 284 20.55 3.67 -6.42
CA MET A 284 19.85 4.33 -5.31
C MET A 284 20.10 3.57 -4.00
N SER A 285 20.30 4.28 -2.89
CA SER A 285 20.44 3.64 -1.57
C SER A 285 19.12 2.99 -1.14
N ARG A 286 17.99 3.60 -1.50
CA ARG A 286 16.66 3.12 -1.17
C ARG A 286 15.73 3.20 -2.37
N LYS A 287 15.31 2.05 -2.87
CA LYS A 287 14.30 1.93 -3.93
C LYS A 287 12.94 1.43 -3.45
N LEU A 288 12.93 0.66 -2.35
CA LEU A 288 11.69 0.10 -1.81
C LEU A 288 11.18 0.92 -0.62
N LEU A 289 9.96 1.39 -0.74
CA LEU A 289 9.25 2.25 0.20
C LEU A 289 8.00 1.56 0.71
N ARG A 290 7.62 1.89 1.93
CA ARG A 290 6.35 1.48 2.54
C ARG A 290 5.60 2.75 2.86
N LEU A 291 4.41 2.90 2.31
CA LEU A 291 3.60 4.11 2.39
C LEU A 291 2.14 3.74 2.65
N PRO A 292 1.33 4.66 3.18
CA PRO A 292 -0.11 4.42 3.32
C PRO A 292 -0.74 4.16 1.95
N ALA A 293 -1.65 3.18 1.86
CA ALA A 293 -2.22 2.71 0.60
C ALA A 293 -3.08 3.76 -0.14
N TYR A 294 -3.53 4.80 0.57
CA TYR A 294 -4.26 5.97 0.04
C TYR A 294 -3.37 7.19 -0.23
N SER A 295 -2.10 7.13 0.16
CA SER A 295 -1.19 8.27 0.03
C SER A 295 -0.67 8.41 -1.40
N SER A 296 -0.41 9.65 -1.81
CA SER A 296 0.39 9.91 -3.01
C SER A 296 1.86 10.01 -2.67
N LEU A 297 2.70 9.79 -3.67
CA LEU A 297 4.13 9.93 -3.57
C LEU A 297 4.63 11.08 -4.45
N GLU A 298 5.32 12.03 -3.85
CA GLU A 298 6.10 13.03 -4.58
C GLU A 298 7.57 12.65 -4.57
N VAL A 299 8.17 12.51 -5.76
CA VAL A 299 9.60 12.25 -5.92
C VAL A 299 10.25 13.48 -6.52
N GLU A 300 11.22 14.06 -5.82
CA GLU A 300 11.94 15.25 -6.26
C GLU A 300 13.37 14.89 -6.61
N LEU A 301 13.76 15.24 -7.83
CA LEU A 301 15.12 15.24 -8.33
C LEU A 301 15.71 16.62 -8.08
N ASP A 302 16.79 16.68 -7.31
CA ASP A 302 17.66 17.85 -7.18
C ASP A 302 19.10 17.40 -7.50
N LEU A 303 19.36 17.26 -8.79
CA LEU A 303 20.60 16.67 -9.31
C LEU A 303 21.38 17.69 -10.15
N MET A 304 22.66 17.40 -10.36
CA MET A 304 23.57 18.14 -11.23
C MET A 304 24.36 17.12 -12.04
N ASP A 305 24.34 17.24 -13.37
CA ASP A 305 25.34 16.57 -14.20
C ASP A 305 26.66 17.33 -14.07
N VAL A 306 27.63 16.71 -13.42
CA VAL A 306 28.94 17.30 -13.14
C VAL A 306 29.74 17.53 -14.42
N ASN A 307 29.54 16.71 -15.46
CA ASN A 307 30.28 16.82 -16.71
C ASN A 307 29.87 18.07 -17.48
N THR A 308 28.55 18.30 -17.58
CA THR A 308 27.98 19.41 -18.35
C THR A 308 27.63 20.63 -17.50
N LYS A 309 27.69 20.50 -16.17
CA LYS A 309 27.21 21.48 -15.17
C LYS A 309 25.73 21.84 -15.35
N LYS A 310 24.93 20.91 -15.88
CA LYS A 310 23.49 21.10 -16.09
C LYS A 310 22.70 20.72 -14.83
N PRO A 311 21.90 21.63 -14.25
CA PRO A 311 21.02 21.29 -13.15
C PRO A 311 19.81 20.51 -13.65
N ILE A 312 19.44 19.46 -12.92
CA ILE A 312 18.31 18.59 -13.21
C ILE A 312 17.37 18.68 -12.00
N LYS A 313 16.36 19.55 -12.10
CA LYS A 313 15.37 19.79 -11.06
C LYS A 313 13.98 19.43 -11.53
N LYS A 314 13.36 18.44 -10.89
CA LYS A 314 12.01 17.99 -11.27
C LYS A 314 11.28 17.32 -10.11
N THR A 315 10.01 17.66 -9.95
CA THR A 315 9.09 16.96 -9.04
C THR A 315 8.12 16.10 -9.84
N PHE A 316 7.97 14.85 -9.44
CA PHE A 316 6.99 13.90 -9.98
C PHE A 316 5.96 13.55 -8.93
N LYS A 317 4.67 13.68 -9.26
CA LYS A 317 3.57 13.16 -8.46
C LYS A 317 3.15 11.77 -8.94
N CYS A 318 2.90 10.85 -8.01
CA CYS A 318 2.51 9.46 -8.27
C CYS A 318 1.26 9.04 -7.47
N PHE A 319 0.53 8.05 -8.00
CA PHE A 319 -0.58 7.28 -7.41
C PHE A 319 -1.96 7.94 -7.19
N ASN A 320 -2.09 9.28 -7.02
CA ASN A 320 -3.42 9.90 -6.75
C ASN A 320 -4.10 10.64 -7.92
N GLU A 321 -3.38 11.14 -8.92
CA GLU A 321 -3.97 11.96 -10.01
C GLU A 321 -4.15 11.18 -11.33
N ASP A 322 -3.47 10.04 -11.51
CA ASP A 322 -3.31 9.41 -12.83
C ASP A 322 -3.67 7.90 -12.86
N GLY A 323 -4.14 7.34 -11.75
CA GLY A 323 -4.39 5.90 -11.59
C GLY A 323 -3.11 5.06 -11.47
N ILE A 324 -3.28 3.76 -11.16
CA ILE A 324 -2.17 2.79 -11.00
C ILE A 324 -1.39 2.59 -12.31
N PHE A 325 -2.06 2.84 -13.45
CA PHE A 325 -1.53 2.64 -14.81
C PHE A 325 -1.15 3.92 -15.55
N ALA A 326 -1.03 5.05 -14.84
CA ALA A 326 -0.30 6.18 -15.38
C ALA A 326 1.01 5.66 -15.99
N GLY A 327 1.39 6.02 -17.20
CA GLY A 327 2.67 5.58 -17.76
C GLY A 327 3.87 6.09 -16.93
N ASP A 328 5.06 5.53 -17.17
CA ASP A 328 6.31 5.99 -16.55
C ASP A 328 6.46 7.51 -16.64
N ARG A 329 6.93 8.14 -15.56
CA ARG A 329 7.14 9.59 -15.59
C ARG A 329 8.48 9.89 -16.20
N VAL A 330 8.49 10.79 -17.17
CA VAL A 330 9.69 11.12 -17.93
C VAL A 330 10.10 12.57 -17.77
N LEU A 331 11.40 12.80 -17.91
CA LEU A 331 12.01 14.11 -18.08
C LEU A 331 12.99 14.01 -19.25
N ASP A 332 12.73 14.77 -20.31
CA ASP A 332 13.72 14.99 -21.38
C ASP A 332 14.73 16.04 -20.90
N VAL A 333 16.01 15.70 -20.93
CA VAL A 333 17.11 16.61 -20.55
C VAL A 333 17.68 17.19 -21.83
N GLU A 334 16.94 18.16 -22.40
CA GLU A 334 17.34 18.93 -23.59
C GLU A 334 17.70 18.08 -24.82
N GLY A 335 17.12 16.88 -24.96
CA GLY A 335 17.40 15.97 -26.07
C GLY A 335 18.70 15.17 -25.95
N ASP A 336 19.51 15.39 -24.90
CA ASP A 336 20.75 14.62 -24.66
C ASP A 336 20.40 13.20 -24.20
N PHE A 337 19.54 13.11 -23.19
CA PHE A 337 19.04 11.87 -22.61
C PHE A 337 17.73 12.10 -21.86
N ALA A 338 17.05 11.02 -21.54
CA ALA A 338 15.82 11.00 -20.76
C ALA A 338 16.05 10.37 -19.38
N ILE A 339 15.37 10.92 -18.38
CA ILE A 339 15.24 10.31 -17.06
C ILE A 339 13.84 9.74 -16.95
N ILE A 340 13.74 8.46 -16.64
CA ILE A 340 12.50 7.71 -16.49
C ILE A 340 12.37 7.28 -15.03
N LEU A 341 11.34 7.77 -14.36
CA LEU A 341 10.95 7.33 -13.03
C LEU A 341 10.00 6.15 -13.17
N ILE A 342 10.50 4.97 -12.81
CA ILE A 342 9.75 3.71 -12.74
C ILE A 342 9.20 3.57 -11.32
N ARG A 343 7.95 3.16 -11.22
CA ARG A 343 7.20 3.08 -9.98
C ARG A 343 6.19 1.96 -10.05
N ALA A 344 6.14 1.13 -9.03
CA ALA A 344 5.24 -0.01 -8.98
C ALA A 344 4.69 -0.17 -7.56
N LEU A 345 3.37 -0.24 -7.43
CA LEU A 345 2.74 -0.73 -6.22
C LEU A 345 2.80 -2.25 -6.24
N ILE A 346 3.24 -2.84 -5.13
CA ILE A 346 3.33 -4.27 -4.97
C ILE A 346 2.19 -4.69 -4.05
N SER A 347 1.31 -5.54 -4.56
CA SER A 347 0.14 -6.03 -3.84
C SER A 347 0.53 -6.75 -2.55
N TYR A 348 -0.18 -6.46 -1.48
CA TYR A 348 -0.02 -7.15 -0.20
C TYR A 348 -0.42 -8.63 -0.35
N PRO A 349 0.44 -9.60 0.05
CA PRO A 349 0.13 -11.01 -0.02
C PRO A 349 -1.01 -11.33 0.94
N GLN A 350 -1.95 -12.15 0.47
CA GLN A 350 -3.15 -12.46 1.20
C GLN A 350 -2.89 -13.60 2.20
N LYS A 351 -3.31 -13.45 3.46
CA LYS A 351 -3.15 -14.49 4.48
C LYS A 351 -4.09 -15.65 4.17
N SER A 352 -3.53 -16.81 3.84
CA SER A 352 -4.31 -18.03 3.55
C SER A 352 -4.77 -18.72 4.84
N SER A 353 -5.91 -19.39 4.78
CA SER A 353 -6.34 -20.29 5.86
C SER A 353 -5.30 -21.38 6.16
N VAL A 354 -5.22 -21.79 7.44
CA VAL A 354 -4.23 -22.76 7.95
C VAL A 354 -4.32 -24.11 7.23
N ASP A 355 -5.51 -24.48 6.75
CA ASP A 355 -5.75 -25.78 6.09
C ASP A 355 -5.15 -25.87 4.68
N LYS A 356 -4.83 -24.75 4.01
CA LYS A 356 -4.13 -24.79 2.70
C LYS A 356 -2.72 -25.36 2.78
N ILE A 357 -2.06 -25.25 3.95
CA ILE A 357 -0.71 -25.81 4.14
C ILE A 357 -0.77 -27.36 4.17
N LYS A 358 -1.93 -27.96 4.46
CA LYS A 358 -2.16 -29.41 4.42
C LYS A 358 -2.89 -29.89 3.17
N ALA A 359 -3.76 -29.07 2.57
CA ALA A 359 -4.63 -29.47 1.46
C ALA A 359 -3.94 -29.52 0.08
N ASN A 360 -2.71 -29.02 -0.06
CA ASN A 360 -1.94 -29.16 -1.31
C ASN A 360 -1.58 -30.62 -1.66
N ASN A 361 -1.85 -31.58 -0.77
CA ASN A 361 -1.73 -33.02 -1.06
C ASN A 361 -3.01 -33.67 -1.61
N GLU A 362 -4.13 -32.96 -1.74
CA GLU A 362 -5.40 -33.53 -2.25
C GLU A 362 -5.97 -32.79 -3.47
N MET A 363 -5.19 -31.92 -4.13
CA MET A 363 -5.63 -31.25 -5.36
C MET A 363 -5.44 -32.11 -6.63
N SER A 364 -5.66 -33.42 -6.51
CA SER A 364 -5.82 -34.33 -7.64
C SER A 364 -6.93 -35.32 -7.35
N LEU A 365 -7.93 -35.37 -8.24
CA LEU A 365 -9.07 -36.31 -8.31
C LEU A 365 -10.43 -35.76 -7.87
N TYR A 366 -10.94 -34.77 -8.61
CA TYR A 366 -12.35 -34.79 -9.01
C TYR A 366 -12.45 -34.57 -10.50
N ASN A 367 -11.93 -35.55 -11.23
CA ASN A 367 -12.19 -35.72 -12.66
C ASN A 367 -12.51 -37.20 -12.91
N THR A 368 -13.68 -37.63 -12.49
CA THR A 368 -14.29 -38.86 -13.00
C THR A 368 -15.77 -38.59 -13.22
N GLY A 369 -16.13 -38.40 -14.48
CA GLY A 369 -17.52 -38.49 -14.90
C GLY A 369 -18.06 -39.87 -14.57
N ASN A 370 -19.18 -39.93 -13.85
CA ASN A 370 -20.12 -41.02 -13.98
C ASN A 370 -21.51 -40.54 -13.52
N PRO A 371 -22.52 -40.52 -14.40
CA PRO A 371 -23.89 -40.24 -14.02
C PRO A 371 -24.54 -41.57 -13.61
N ARG A 372 -24.80 -41.74 -12.31
CA ARG A 372 -25.87 -42.56 -11.68
C ARG A 372 -25.48 -42.85 -10.24
N TYR A 373 -26.27 -42.36 -9.29
CA TYR A 373 -27.14 -43.19 -8.44
C TYR A 373 -28.02 -42.27 -7.61
N ASP A 374 -29.32 -42.40 -7.85
CA ASP A 374 -30.40 -41.82 -7.07
C ASP A 374 -30.62 -42.77 -5.88
N VAL A 375 -30.14 -42.39 -4.69
CA VAL A 375 -30.43 -43.07 -3.43
C VAL A 375 -30.61 -41.99 -2.37
N GLY A 376 -31.88 -41.75 -2.01
CA GLY A 376 -32.38 -41.06 -0.82
C GLY A 376 -31.52 -39.90 -0.31
N GLN A 377 -31.78 -38.68 -0.79
CA GLN A 377 -31.15 -37.48 -0.24
C GLN A 377 -31.60 -37.23 1.20
N GLU A 378 -30.84 -37.73 2.17
CA GLU A 378 -30.46 -36.89 3.31
C GLU A 378 -29.98 -35.55 2.72
N SER A 379 -30.53 -34.44 3.20
CA SER A 379 -30.23 -33.10 2.70
C SER A 379 -28.74 -32.80 2.86
N THR A 380 -27.97 -33.19 1.85
CA THR A 380 -26.52 -33.01 1.86
C THR A 380 -26.29 -31.54 1.57
N LEU A 381 -25.83 -30.80 2.58
CA LEU A 381 -25.49 -29.40 2.41
C LEU A 381 -24.38 -29.29 1.34
N ILE A 382 -24.66 -28.59 0.24
CA ILE A 382 -23.68 -28.36 -0.84
C ILE A 382 -22.94 -27.04 -0.53
N PRO A 383 -21.63 -27.07 -0.27
CA PRO A 383 -20.87 -25.84 -0.03
C PRO A 383 -20.83 -25.00 -1.30
N SER A 384 -20.82 -23.68 -1.15
CA SER A 384 -20.73 -22.73 -2.27
C SER A 384 -19.66 -21.69 -2.00
N MET A 385 -19.28 -20.94 -3.04
CA MET A 385 -18.42 -19.77 -2.86
C MET A 385 -19.17 -18.62 -2.21
N PHE A 386 -18.57 -18.02 -1.19
CA PHE A 386 -19.13 -16.88 -0.47
C PHE A 386 -18.09 -15.79 -0.25
N VAL A 387 -18.55 -14.55 -0.16
CA VAL A 387 -17.78 -13.45 0.42
C VAL A 387 -18.46 -13.05 1.72
N GLU A 388 -17.67 -12.74 2.75
CA GLU A 388 -18.16 -12.08 3.97
C GLU A 388 -17.36 -10.81 4.24
N PHE A 389 -18.06 -9.72 4.53
CA PHE A 389 -17.50 -8.41 4.89
C PHE A 389 -17.58 -8.21 6.40
N TYR A 390 -16.49 -7.72 6.98
CA TYR A 390 -16.36 -7.52 8.42
C TYR A 390 -16.43 -6.05 8.81
N SER A 391 -15.90 -5.15 7.95
CA SER A 391 -15.95 -3.72 8.20
C SER A 391 -15.83 -2.87 6.93
N ILE A 392 -16.45 -1.68 7.00
CA ILE A 392 -16.22 -0.55 6.11
C ILE A 392 -15.60 0.56 6.96
N PHE A 393 -14.29 0.72 6.90
CA PHE A 393 -13.56 1.72 7.66
C PHE A 393 -13.38 3.01 6.85
N ILE A 394 -13.71 4.15 7.43
CA ILE A 394 -13.47 5.48 6.86
C ILE A 394 -12.39 6.16 7.69
N GLY A 395 -11.36 6.65 7.02
CA GLY A 395 -10.33 7.51 7.61
C GLY A 395 -10.27 8.86 6.90
N HIS A 396 -10.09 9.94 7.65
CA HIS A 396 -9.91 11.30 7.14
C HIS A 396 -9.14 12.17 8.13
N LYS A 397 -8.71 13.37 7.70
CA LYS A 397 -8.10 14.34 8.63
C LYS A 397 -9.17 14.82 9.59
N LYS A 398 -8.84 14.99 10.87
CA LYS A 398 -9.75 15.64 11.81
C LYS A 398 -10.13 17.02 11.28
N MET A 399 -11.40 17.17 10.90
CA MET A 399 -11.96 18.43 10.46
C MET A 399 -12.68 19.07 11.64
N GLY A 400 -12.66 20.40 11.76
CA GLY A 400 -13.36 21.11 12.85
C GLY A 400 -14.90 20.95 12.84
N SER A 401 -15.44 20.17 11.90
CA SER A 401 -16.85 19.85 11.74
C SER A 401 -17.01 18.36 11.39
N ALA A 402 -18.06 17.72 11.90
CA ALA A 402 -18.39 16.34 11.54
C ALA A 402 -18.70 16.22 10.03
N LEU A 403 -18.31 15.10 9.42
CA LEU A 403 -18.74 14.71 8.07
C LEU A 403 -20.05 13.92 8.16
N LYS A 404 -20.95 14.07 7.19
CA LYS A 404 -22.17 13.27 7.06
C LYS A 404 -22.09 12.43 5.79
N ILE A 405 -21.58 11.21 5.93
CA ILE A 405 -21.28 10.31 4.81
C ILE A 405 -22.51 9.57 4.33
N PHE A 406 -22.74 9.58 3.02
CA PHE A 406 -23.79 8.85 2.32
C PHE A 406 -23.28 8.31 0.98
N GLY A 407 -24.10 7.50 0.30
CA GLY A 407 -23.73 6.84 -0.96
C GLY A 407 -23.88 5.32 -0.86
N THR A 408 -23.03 4.60 -1.59
CA THR A 408 -23.12 3.14 -1.76
C THR A 408 -21.78 2.44 -1.66
N VAL A 409 -21.79 1.26 -1.04
CA VAL A 409 -20.78 0.23 -1.22
C VAL A 409 -21.50 -1.01 -1.76
N GLU A 410 -21.12 -1.47 -2.95
CA GLU A 410 -21.79 -2.52 -3.69
C GLU A 410 -20.81 -3.66 -4.02
N LEU A 411 -21.26 -4.90 -3.84
CA LEU A 411 -20.63 -6.10 -4.40
C LEU A 411 -21.50 -6.62 -5.53
N SER A 412 -20.88 -6.94 -6.67
CA SER A 412 -21.55 -7.53 -7.81
C SER A 412 -20.82 -8.79 -8.28
N SER A 413 -21.59 -9.82 -8.66
CA SER A 413 -21.09 -11.08 -9.24
C SER A 413 -22.14 -11.59 -10.21
N GLY A 414 -21.82 -11.56 -11.51
CA GLY A 414 -22.72 -11.97 -12.57
C GLY A 414 -23.94 -11.05 -12.66
N LYS A 415 -25.13 -11.61 -12.48
CA LYS A 415 -26.40 -10.84 -12.45
C LYS A 415 -26.82 -10.40 -11.05
N ASN A 416 -26.07 -10.80 -10.02
CA ASN A 416 -26.40 -10.49 -8.65
C ASN A 416 -25.61 -9.26 -8.22
N SER A 417 -26.31 -8.27 -7.68
CA SER A 417 -25.69 -7.14 -6.96
C SER A 417 -26.28 -6.99 -5.59
N HIS A 418 -25.44 -6.56 -4.66
CA HIS A 418 -25.78 -6.47 -3.26
C HIS A 418 -25.13 -5.25 -2.63
N TYR A 419 -25.91 -4.49 -1.84
CA TYR A 419 -25.43 -3.26 -1.19
C TYR A 419 -25.00 -3.56 0.25
N LEU A 420 -23.70 -3.49 0.49
CA LEU A 420 -23.10 -3.57 1.83
C LEU A 420 -23.35 -2.30 2.64
N PHE A 421 -23.51 -1.18 1.94
CA PHE A 421 -23.91 0.09 2.51
C PHE A 421 -24.72 0.87 1.46
N LYS A 422 -25.84 1.45 1.86
CA LYS A 422 -26.63 2.36 1.01
C LYS A 422 -27.36 3.38 1.87
N ARG A 423 -27.00 4.65 1.69
CA ARG A 423 -27.61 5.80 2.37
C ARG A 423 -27.80 6.95 1.39
N THR A 424 -28.81 7.76 1.64
CA THR A 424 -29.06 9.02 0.94
C THR A 424 -28.53 10.20 1.76
N GLY A 425 -28.50 11.41 1.19
CA GLY A 425 -28.01 12.60 1.91
C GLY A 425 -28.81 12.92 3.18
N ASN A 426 -30.08 12.51 3.25
CA ASN A 426 -30.93 12.76 4.40
C ASN A 426 -30.58 11.87 5.59
N ASP A 427 -30.22 10.61 5.34
CA ASP A 427 -29.92 9.58 6.35
C ASP A 427 -28.43 9.20 6.39
N GLY A 428 -27.55 10.10 5.95
CA GLY A 428 -26.10 9.92 6.04
C GLY A 428 -25.61 9.73 7.48
N VAL A 429 -24.49 9.03 7.62
CA VAL A 429 -23.86 8.69 8.91
C VAL A 429 -22.88 9.79 9.29
N GLU A 430 -23.06 10.35 10.49
CA GLU A 430 -22.16 11.38 11.03
C GLU A 430 -20.83 10.76 11.49
N ILE A 431 -19.71 11.40 11.14
CA ILE A 431 -18.35 11.04 11.50
C ILE A 431 -17.72 12.28 12.15
N GLU A 432 -17.61 12.28 13.49
CA GLU A 432 -17.07 13.40 14.26
C GLU A 432 -15.53 13.34 14.40
N ASP A 433 -15.00 12.13 14.58
CA ASP A 433 -13.57 11.87 14.73
C ASP A 433 -12.87 11.67 13.39
N SER A 434 -11.54 11.56 13.38
CA SER A 434 -10.73 11.28 12.17
C SER A 434 -11.01 9.91 11.53
N GLN A 435 -11.78 9.05 12.20
CA GLN A 435 -12.07 7.70 11.72
C GLN A 435 -13.41 7.17 12.24
N LYS A 436 -14.06 6.32 11.45
CA LYS A 436 -15.25 5.58 11.87
C LYS A 436 -15.48 4.34 11.02
N VAL A 437 -15.95 3.26 11.66
CA VAL A 437 -16.50 2.09 10.97
C VAL A 437 -17.98 2.35 10.66
N LEU A 438 -18.34 2.29 9.37
CA LEU A 438 -19.73 2.45 8.94
C LEU A 438 -20.56 1.21 9.29
N PRO A 439 -21.88 1.38 9.53
CA PRO A 439 -22.76 0.23 9.68
C PRO A 439 -22.78 -0.60 8.40
N LEU A 440 -22.59 -1.90 8.53
CA LEU A 440 -22.76 -2.86 7.46
C LEU A 440 -24.24 -3.24 7.32
N GLY A 441 -24.69 -3.44 6.09
CA GLY A 441 -25.92 -4.17 5.79
C GLY A 441 -25.69 -5.68 5.90
N ASP A 442 -26.33 -6.43 5.01
CA ASP A 442 -26.09 -7.86 4.85
C ASP A 442 -24.60 -8.11 4.55
N VAL A 443 -23.96 -8.92 5.40
CA VAL A 443 -22.50 -9.06 5.43
C VAL A 443 -21.96 -10.12 4.48
N HIS A 444 -22.82 -10.98 3.90
CA HIS A 444 -22.38 -12.10 3.07
C HIS A 444 -23.13 -12.21 1.75
N MET A 445 -22.44 -12.72 0.72
CA MET A 445 -23.02 -12.93 -0.61
C MET A 445 -22.47 -14.20 -1.24
N ARG A 446 -23.36 -15.01 -1.83
CA ARG A 446 -22.97 -16.17 -2.66
C ARG A 446 -22.42 -15.66 -3.99
N LEU A 447 -21.25 -16.15 -4.38
CA LEU A 447 -20.63 -15.82 -5.66
C LEU A 447 -21.06 -16.79 -6.76
N ASP A 448 -21.13 -16.28 -7.99
CA ASP A 448 -21.30 -17.08 -9.19
C ASP A 448 -19.94 -17.60 -9.68
N GLU A 449 -19.88 -18.90 -10.01
CA GLU A 449 -18.66 -19.62 -10.40
C GLU A 449 -18.04 -19.11 -11.70
N TYR A 450 -18.82 -18.43 -12.53
CA TYR A 450 -18.39 -18.00 -13.86
C TYR A 450 -18.10 -16.49 -13.95
N SER A 451 -18.38 -15.71 -12.89
CA SER A 451 -18.17 -14.26 -12.90
C SER A 451 -17.05 -13.83 -11.94
N MET A 452 -16.36 -12.74 -12.29
CA MET A 452 -15.43 -12.09 -11.36
C MET A 452 -16.21 -11.16 -10.43
N PRO A 453 -16.03 -11.27 -9.11
CA PRO A 453 -16.67 -10.34 -8.19
C PRO A 453 -16.04 -8.95 -8.31
N GLU A 454 -16.89 -7.95 -8.44
CA GLU A 454 -16.51 -6.54 -8.53
C GLU A 454 -17.11 -5.77 -7.36
N LEU A 455 -16.23 -5.08 -6.61
CA LEU A 455 -16.62 -4.12 -5.59
C LEU A 455 -16.67 -2.72 -6.20
N LYS A 456 -17.66 -1.94 -5.78
CA LYS A 456 -17.78 -0.52 -6.12
C LYS A 456 -18.02 0.29 -4.86
N VAL A 457 -17.33 1.40 -4.75
CA VAL A 457 -17.46 2.38 -3.68
C VAL A 457 -17.81 3.71 -4.33
N ASP A 458 -18.90 4.31 -3.90
CA ASP A 458 -19.31 5.68 -4.23
C ASP A 458 -19.83 6.33 -2.93
N LEU A 459 -18.93 6.98 -2.19
CA LEU A 459 -19.22 7.59 -0.90
C LEU A 459 -18.89 9.08 -0.95
N LYS A 460 -19.74 9.88 -0.31
CA LYS A 460 -19.60 11.34 -0.28
C LYS A 460 -20.17 11.94 1.00
N ASP A 461 -19.65 13.11 1.35
CA ASP A 461 -20.22 13.95 2.39
C ASP A 461 -21.29 14.90 1.82
N VAL A 462 -22.32 15.23 2.61
CA VAL A 462 -23.37 16.20 2.24
C VAL A 462 -22.79 17.58 1.96
N GLY A 463 -21.74 17.98 2.67
CA GLY A 463 -21.02 19.24 2.46
C GLY A 463 -20.03 19.22 1.29
N GLY A 464 -19.88 18.09 0.59
CA GLY A 464 -18.99 17.95 -0.58
C GLY A 464 -17.50 17.97 -0.26
N LYS A 465 -17.10 17.85 1.01
CA LYS A 465 -15.68 17.88 1.43
C LYS A 465 -14.96 16.54 1.30
N PHE A 466 -15.73 15.47 1.09
CA PHE A 466 -15.23 14.10 1.05
C PHE A 466 -15.89 13.41 -0.13
N LEU A 467 -15.08 12.78 -0.97
CA LEU A 467 -15.55 12.02 -2.13
C LEU A 467 -14.62 10.83 -2.35
N ILE A 468 -15.21 9.63 -2.37
CA ILE A 468 -14.54 8.40 -2.75
C ILE A 468 -15.36 7.77 -3.86
N ARG A 469 -14.72 7.56 -5.00
CA ARG A 469 -15.27 6.75 -6.08
C ARG A 469 -14.21 5.77 -6.53
N GLY A 470 -14.48 4.48 -6.43
CA GLY A 470 -13.52 3.46 -6.80
C GLY A 470 -14.09 2.07 -6.96
N PHE A 471 -13.25 1.16 -7.44
CA PHE A 471 -13.63 -0.22 -7.72
C PHE A 471 -12.50 -1.20 -7.43
N ALA A 472 -12.87 -2.47 -7.26
CA ALA A 472 -11.93 -3.56 -7.14
C ALA A 472 -12.46 -4.79 -7.86
N SER A 473 -11.69 -5.29 -8.82
CA SER A 473 -11.95 -6.57 -9.49
C SER A 473 -11.03 -7.61 -8.85
N HIS A 474 -11.61 -8.68 -8.29
CA HIS A 474 -10.78 -9.66 -7.58
C HIS A 474 -10.46 -10.86 -8.44
N ASP A 475 -9.18 -11.21 -8.45
CA ASP A 475 -8.73 -12.53 -8.84
C ASP A 475 -9.33 -13.60 -7.92
N ARG A 476 -9.48 -14.80 -8.48
CA ARG A 476 -10.04 -16.01 -7.84
C ARG A 476 -9.08 -16.63 -6.80
N ILE A 477 -8.44 -15.78 -5.99
CA ILE A 477 -7.68 -16.20 -4.82
C ILE A 477 -8.67 -16.29 -3.66
N TYR A 478 -8.98 -17.54 -3.29
CA TYR A 478 -9.94 -17.91 -2.25
C TYR A 478 -9.25 -18.26 -0.92
N ASP A 479 -10.06 -18.35 0.12
CA ASP A 479 -9.72 -18.75 1.49
C ASP A 479 -8.65 -17.85 2.09
N THR A 480 -8.85 -16.55 1.88
CA THR A 480 -7.95 -15.49 2.31
C THR A 480 -8.70 -14.28 2.87
N GLN A 481 -8.11 -13.64 3.87
CA GLN A 481 -8.51 -12.32 4.35
C GLN A 481 -7.89 -11.23 3.48
N LYS A 482 -8.71 -10.27 3.03
CA LYS A 482 -8.30 -9.17 2.15
C LYS A 482 -8.69 -7.81 2.75
N CYS A 483 -7.83 -6.82 2.55
CA CYS A 483 -8.10 -5.42 2.86
C CYS A 483 -7.92 -4.58 1.60
N SER A 484 -9.02 -4.06 1.06
CA SER A 484 -9.03 -3.21 -0.13
C SER A 484 -9.19 -1.75 0.28
N VAL A 485 -8.22 -0.90 -0.05
CA VAL A 485 -8.22 0.53 0.25
C VAL A 485 -8.56 1.33 -1.00
N PHE A 486 -9.55 2.20 -0.88
CA PHE A 486 -10.04 3.11 -1.92
C PHE A 486 -9.64 4.53 -1.53
N PRO A 487 -8.64 5.12 -2.20
CA PRO A 487 -8.27 6.51 -1.99
C PRO A 487 -9.41 7.45 -2.42
N GLY A 488 -9.48 8.62 -1.80
CA GLY A 488 -10.39 9.69 -2.23
C GLY A 488 -9.92 11.07 -1.83
N GLU A 489 -10.79 12.04 -2.06
CA GLU A 489 -10.56 13.44 -1.71
C GLU A 489 -10.76 13.63 -0.20
N GLU A 490 -9.73 14.12 0.48
CA GLU A 490 -9.70 14.39 1.92
C GLU A 490 -9.98 13.17 2.83
N GLY A 491 -9.92 11.95 2.30
CA GLY A 491 -10.02 10.73 3.08
C GLY A 491 -9.89 9.45 2.25
N PHE A 492 -10.17 8.31 2.87
CA PHE A 492 -10.14 7.00 2.23
C PHE A 492 -11.17 6.05 2.87
N CYS A 493 -11.44 4.97 2.15
CA CYS A 493 -12.28 3.86 2.59
C CYS A 493 -11.47 2.57 2.55
N ALA A 494 -11.52 1.76 3.60
CA ALA A 494 -10.91 0.44 3.64
C ALA A 494 -11.98 -0.61 3.90
N LEU A 495 -12.06 -1.62 3.02
CA LEU A 495 -12.99 -2.75 3.12
C LEU A 495 -12.22 -3.98 3.56
N GLN A 496 -12.67 -4.64 4.62
CA GLN A 496 -12.10 -5.88 5.12
C GLN A 496 -13.10 -7.03 4.95
N TYR A 497 -12.66 -8.08 4.26
CA TYR A 497 -13.52 -9.20 3.88
C TYR A 497 -12.72 -10.47 3.62
N SER A 498 -13.42 -11.60 3.62
CA SER A 498 -12.88 -12.90 3.22
C SER A 498 -13.66 -13.44 2.03
N ILE A 499 -12.95 -14.07 1.09
CA ILE A 499 -13.57 -14.85 0.01
C ILE A 499 -13.33 -16.32 0.32
N PHE A 500 -14.39 -17.12 0.40
CA PHE A 500 -14.32 -18.55 0.69
C PHE A 500 -14.62 -19.35 -0.58
N SER A 501 -13.79 -20.36 -0.87
CA SER A 501 -14.02 -21.28 -1.99
C SER A 501 -15.19 -22.23 -1.70
N ARG A 502 -15.33 -22.63 -0.43
CA ARG A 502 -16.33 -23.59 0.05
C ARG A 502 -16.83 -23.17 1.42
N ALA A 503 -18.01 -22.57 1.49
CA ALA A 503 -18.63 -22.14 2.73
C ALA A 503 -20.12 -22.49 2.78
N PHE A 504 -20.62 -22.53 4.02
CA PHE A 504 -22.04 -22.64 4.34
C PHE A 504 -22.50 -21.37 5.03
N GLN A 505 -23.73 -20.96 4.75
CA GLN A 505 -24.37 -19.88 5.50
C GLN A 505 -24.96 -20.44 6.80
N ALA A 506 -24.55 -19.89 7.93
CA ALA A 506 -25.11 -20.20 9.24
C ALA A 506 -25.97 -19.03 9.75
N LYS A 507 -27.12 -19.34 10.32
CA LYS A 507 -27.95 -18.36 11.04
C LYS A 507 -27.71 -18.53 12.54
N ILE A 508 -27.26 -17.46 13.19
CA ILE A 508 -26.95 -17.46 14.62
C ILE A 508 -28.05 -16.69 15.36
N GLU A 509 -28.54 -17.26 16.46
CA GLU A 509 -29.48 -16.61 17.37
C GLU A 509 -28.98 -16.79 18.80
N ILE A 510 -28.97 -15.71 19.60
CA ILE A 510 -28.53 -15.74 21.00
C ILE A 510 -29.73 -15.44 21.89
N PHE A 511 -29.94 -16.30 22.89
CA PHE A 511 -31.01 -16.17 23.88
C PHE A 511 -30.41 -16.09 25.28
N VAL A 512 -30.86 -15.12 26.06
CA VAL A 512 -30.54 -15.00 27.48
C VAL A 512 -31.75 -15.48 28.27
N LYS A 513 -31.53 -16.43 29.18
CA LYS A 513 -32.56 -16.94 30.10
C LYS A 513 -32.16 -16.61 31.53
N ASN A 514 -32.97 -15.78 32.19
CA ASN A 514 -32.80 -15.55 33.62
C ASN A 514 -33.33 -16.75 34.42
N LYS A 515 -32.60 -17.13 35.47
CA LYS A 515 -32.98 -18.25 36.36
C LYS A 515 -33.81 -17.81 37.57
N SER A 516 -33.96 -16.51 37.83
CA SER A 516 -34.74 -15.99 38.96
C SER A 516 -36.16 -15.60 38.55
N ASP A 517 -37.15 -15.90 39.40
CA ASP A 517 -38.55 -15.48 39.28
C ASP A 517 -38.77 -13.94 39.39
N HIS A 518 -37.70 -13.15 39.34
CA HIS A 518 -37.79 -11.70 39.33
C HIS A 518 -38.17 -11.21 37.94
N ILE A 519 -39.45 -10.83 37.81
CA ILE A 519 -40.05 -10.16 36.67
C ILE A 519 -39.45 -8.73 36.61
N GLY A 520 -38.30 -8.62 35.96
CA GLY A 520 -37.67 -7.36 35.60
C GLY A 520 -37.10 -7.47 34.20
N PRO A 521 -37.00 -6.37 33.44
CA PRO A 521 -36.43 -6.43 32.10
C PRO A 521 -34.95 -6.75 32.15
N ASP A 522 -34.59 -7.95 31.67
CA ASP A 522 -33.21 -8.34 31.46
C ASP A 522 -32.57 -7.33 30.50
N THR A 523 -31.71 -6.50 31.06
CA THR A 523 -30.99 -5.47 30.34
C THR A 523 -29.61 -6.02 30.05
N VAL A 524 -29.28 -6.18 28.77
CA VAL A 524 -28.03 -6.80 28.34
C VAL A 524 -27.12 -5.78 27.69
N TYR A 525 -25.86 -5.81 28.11
CA TYR A 525 -24.75 -5.11 27.48
C TYR A 525 -23.54 -6.05 27.42
N GLY A 526 -22.54 -5.69 26.61
CA GLY A 526 -21.38 -6.53 26.30
C GLY A 526 -21.20 -6.71 24.80
N SER A 527 -20.45 -7.74 24.39
CA SER A 527 -20.19 -8.03 22.99
C SER A 527 -20.29 -9.52 22.67
N ALA A 528 -20.87 -9.85 21.52
CA ALA A 528 -20.80 -11.17 20.90
C ALA A 528 -20.04 -11.04 19.57
N ILE A 529 -18.93 -11.77 19.45
CA ILE A 529 -18.00 -11.68 18.33
C ILE A 529 -17.77 -13.09 17.79
N VAL A 530 -17.89 -13.27 16.48
CA VAL A 530 -17.60 -14.51 15.78
C VAL A 530 -16.24 -14.41 15.11
N GLN A 531 -15.48 -15.49 15.20
CA GLN A 531 -14.19 -15.65 14.54
C GLN A 531 -14.11 -17.03 13.90
N TYR A 532 -13.45 -17.11 12.77
CA TYR A 532 -13.28 -18.34 12.02
C TYR A 532 -12.12 -19.16 12.58
N SER A 533 -12.32 -20.44 12.87
CA SER A 533 -11.27 -21.29 13.45
C SER A 533 -10.13 -21.62 12.48
N ASN A 534 -10.33 -21.47 11.17
CA ASN A 534 -9.32 -21.69 10.15
C ASN A 534 -8.43 -20.45 9.88
N PHE A 535 -8.67 -19.34 10.59
CA PHE A 535 -7.81 -18.16 10.59
C PHE A 535 -7.34 -17.86 12.01
N ASP A 536 -6.06 -17.52 12.14
CA ASP A 536 -5.53 -16.96 13.38
C ASP A 536 -5.75 -15.44 13.42
N TYR A 537 -6.05 -14.92 14.61
CA TYR A 537 -6.25 -13.48 14.89
C TYR A 537 -5.25 -12.95 15.94
N PRO A 538 -3.93 -13.11 15.74
CA PRO A 538 -2.91 -12.74 16.73
C PRO A 538 -2.83 -11.23 16.99
N THR A 539 -3.21 -10.39 16.02
CA THR A 539 -3.06 -8.93 16.11
C THR A 539 -4.36 -8.21 16.50
N GLU A 540 -4.25 -7.00 17.05
CA GLU A 540 -5.42 -6.13 17.30
C GLU A 540 -6.09 -5.73 16.00
N PHE A 541 -5.32 -5.39 14.96
CA PHE A 541 -5.84 -5.12 13.62
C PHE A 541 -6.77 -6.23 13.09
N GLU A 542 -6.33 -7.48 13.14
CA GLU A 542 -7.16 -8.62 12.68
C GLU A 542 -8.40 -8.78 13.56
N ARG A 543 -8.25 -8.57 14.87
CA ARG A 543 -9.34 -8.63 15.84
C ARG A 543 -10.35 -7.50 15.63
N ASP A 544 -9.94 -6.33 15.22
CA ASP A 544 -10.81 -5.17 15.06
C ASP A 544 -11.54 -5.18 13.72
N TYR A 545 -10.89 -5.67 12.66
CA TYR A 545 -11.40 -5.53 11.29
C TYR A 545 -11.69 -6.84 10.55
N PHE A 546 -11.36 -8.02 11.09
CA PHE A 546 -11.64 -9.31 10.42
C PHE A 546 -12.52 -10.27 11.25
N ARG A 547 -13.18 -9.77 12.29
CA ARG A 547 -14.14 -10.53 13.10
C ARG A 547 -15.54 -9.97 12.96
N SER A 548 -16.52 -10.86 12.84
CA SER A 548 -17.92 -10.46 12.71
C SER A 548 -18.48 -10.10 14.09
N VAL A 549 -18.89 -8.84 14.26
CA VAL A 549 -19.50 -8.37 15.51
C VAL A 549 -21.01 -8.57 15.42
N LEU A 550 -21.53 -9.59 16.12
CA LEU A 550 -22.96 -9.89 16.17
C LEU A 550 -23.71 -9.03 17.19
N PHE A 551 -23.03 -8.57 18.22
CA PHE A 551 -23.62 -7.68 19.23
C PHE A 551 -22.50 -6.87 19.87
N LYS A 552 -22.71 -5.57 20.08
CA LYS A 552 -21.82 -4.73 20.90
C LYS A 552 -22.61 -3.58 21.50
N ARG A 553 -22.76 -3.58 22.82
CA ARG A 553 -23.38 -2.53 23.61
C ARG A 553 -22.55 -2.29 24.87
N THR A 554 -22.46 -1.04 25.28
CA THR A 554 -21.93 -0.61 26.56
C THR A 554 -23.05 -0.52 27.59
N GLU A 555 -22.69 -0.39 28.86
CA GLU A 555 -23.66 -0.14 29.93
C GLU A 555 -24.53 1.10 29.66
N LYS A 556 -23.95 2.16 29.06
CA LYS A 556 -24.66 3.41 28.73
C LYS A 556 -25.72 3.27 27.63
N ASN A 557 -25.61 2.24 26.78
CA ASN A 557 -26.55 1.99 25.67
C ASN A 557 -27.03 0.54 25.66
N SER A 558 -27.19 -0.03 26.86
CA SER A 558 -27.71 -1.38 27.07
C SER A 558 -29.08 -1.58 26.43
N VAL A 559 -29.39 -2.80 26.01
CA VAL A 559 -30.67 -3.12 25.39
C VAL A 559 -31.56 -3.90 26.36
N ARG A 560 -32.84 -3.49 26.42
CA ARG A 560 -33.88 -4.23 27.13
C ARG A 560 -34.35 -5.38 26.24
N LEU A 561 -34.23 -6.61 26.74
CA LEU A 561 -34.71 -7.78 26.02
C LEU A 561 -36.24 -7.85 26.02
N LYS A 562 -36.79 -8.51 25.00
CA LYS A 562 -38.21 -8.89 24.96
C LYS A 562 -38.42 -10.14 25.81
N ASP A 563 -39.68 -10.50 26.04
CA ASP A 563 -40.07 -11.66 26.85
C ASP A 563 -39.53 -13.01 26.31
N ASP A 564 -39.11 -13.06 25.05
CA ASP A 564 -38.47 -14.23 24.43
C ASP A 564 -36.98 -14.37 24.79
N GLY A 565 -36.40 -13.39 25.49
CA GLY A 565 -34.98 -13.38 25.88
C GLY A 565 -34.02 -13.24 24.69
N ARG A 566 -34.52 -12.91 23.49
CA ARG A 566 -33.72 -12.88 22.26
C ARG A 566 -32.86 -11.63 22.22
N VAL A 567 -31.54 -11.81 22.08
CA VAL A 567 -30.61 -10.71 21.88
C VAL A 567 -30.74 -10.19 20.44
N PRO A 568 -30.95 -8.88 20.24
CA PRO A 568 -30.97 -8.30 18.90
C PRO A 568 -29.55 -8.24 18.34
N LEU A 569 -29.25 -9.17 17.43
CA LEU A 569 -27.97 -9.20 16.73
C LEU A 569 -27.95 -8.17 15.58
N SER A 570 -26.74 -7.78 15.16
CA SER A 570 -26.46 -6.83 14.06
C SER A 570 -27.07 -7.26 12.74
#